data_AF-A0A7W0X5D6-F1
#
_entry.id   AF-A0A7W0X5D6-F1
#
_cell.length_a   1.000
_cell.length_b   1.000
_cell.length_c   1.000
_cell.angle_alpha   90.00
_cell.angle_beta   90.00
_cell.angle_gamma   90.00
#
_symmetry.space_group_name_H-M   'P 1'
#
loop_
_entity.id
_entity.type
_entity.pdbx_description
1 polymer ?
#
loop_
_entity_poly.entity_id
_entity_poly.type
_entity_poly.pdbx_seq_one_letter_code
_entity_poly.pdbx_strand_id
1 'polypeptide(L)'
;MEIAQRFLSLATAAALVVGLATPVLAVPPRPDHVVIVVLENRSAAQVYGNPEMPYLNWLAARGAKMTNARFAQTPYHTLNPGLPARPSQPNYLYLFSGNAQGVLPPWFQDPSSPYVGTATYANNGMPLAQPVPDTNVGIGNNLIPASRRPFLTPNLGAAIISGGGTFASFSESLPYPHYDGVQDIDPNADYYRRKHNPAINWINLPANTVPLDKARFVLPVASNLAFSNTLDPVDGLKYRGFSTDANGNPLDFSTLPTVSIVVPNEQNSGHSGSNAATDAWLTAQIKPYADWAITHNSLLIVTYDEDGATDSSRGDPGITGIDRIATVFYGANVVPGAYDEPIDHLNVLSTVLDVYGVLDTFKQDFAAAYGNTAEAGRQTANLRSILDIFGAGPALLAQSEPPYTTATILTTSGSPALAGTAVTFTATVTGSAPTGSVSFAESGTPLSGCNVVALTGSGNSKTAACTTSSLAVGTHSISASYSGDANNAASTSAALAQVINPAPAASTTTLTSSANPAIVGSAVTFTATVNGRHPAARSTLPTVAPASLAARRWR
;
A
#
# COMPACT_ATOMS: atom_id res chain seq x y z
N MET A 1 64.99 -3.50 43.50
CA MET A 1 63.88 -2.61 43.91
C MET A 1 63.08 -2.34 42.65
N GLU A 2 62.29 -3.33 42.22
CA GLU A 2 60.83 -3.42 42.44
C GLU A 2 60.01 -2.56 41.46
N ILE A 3 59.22 -3.27 40.62
CA ILE A 3 57.81 -2.99 40.21
C ILE A 3 57.60 -1.73 39.33
N ALA A 4 56.98 -1.75 38.14
CA ALA A 4 55.69 -2.33 37.79
C ALA A 4 55.51 -2.57 36.28
N GLN A 5 54.76 -3.62 35.97
CA GLN A 5 54.25 -4.02 34.65
C GLN A 5 53.14 -3.08 34.15
N ARG A 6 53.08 -2.86 32.83
CA ARG A 6 51.84 -2.56 32.11
C ARG A 6 51.69 -3.57 30.97
N PHE A 7 50.68 -4.43 31.09
CA PHE A 7 50.24 -5.34 30.04
C PHE A 7 49.45 -4.57 28.97
N LEU A 8 49.84 -4.71 27.71
CA LEU A 8 48.95 -4.50 26.57
C LEU A 8 49.08 -5.74 25.68
N SER A 9 48.08 -6.61 25.73
CA SER A 9 48.00 -7.80 24.88
C SER A 9 47.65 -7.37 23.45
N LEU A 10 48.60 -7.48 22.53
CA LEU A 10 48.27 -7.55 21.10
C LEU A 10 47.79 -8.97 20.78
N ALA A 11 46.51 -9.11 20.49
CA ALA A 11 46.00 -10.29 19.79
C ALA A 11 46.20 -10.06 18.28
N THR A 12 47.09 -10.83 17.68
CA THR A 12 47.24 -10.96 16.23
C THR A 12 46.00 -11.64 15.65
N ALA A 13 45.20 -10.90 14.88
CA ALA A 13 44.21 -11.48 13.98
C ALA A 13 44.88 -11.76 12.62
N ALA A 14 45.01 -13.03 12.27
CA ALA A 14 45.41 -13.44 10.92
C ALA A 14 44.27 -13.10 9.95
N ALA A 15 44.51 -12.18 9.02
CA ALA A 15 43.59 -11.88 7.94
C ALA A 15 43.62 -13.03 6.92
N LEU A 16 42.54 -13.81 6.89
CA LEU A 16 42.24 -14.73 5.80
C LEU A 16 41.91 -13.88 4.57
N VAL A 17 42.86 -13.77 3.63
CA VAL A 17 42.60 -13.19 2.31
C VAL A 17 41.78 -14.21 1.53
N VAL A 18 40.45 -14.15 1.68
CA VAL A 18 39.53 -14.76 0.73
C VAL A 18 39.67 -13.95 -0.56
N GLY A 19 40.16 -14.60 -1.62
CA GLY A 19 40.18 -13.99 -2.94
C GLY A 19 38.77 -13.55 -3.31
N LEU A 20 38.55 -12.24 -3.39
CA LEU A 20 37.35 -11.68 -3.98
C LEU A 20 37.40 -12.03 -5.47
N ALA A 21 36.74 -13.14 -5.83
CA ALA A 21 36.27 -13.30 -7.19
C ALA A 21 35.43 -12.05 -7.48
N THR A 22 35.85 -11.24 -8.46
CA THR A 22 34.99 -10.21 -9.03
C THR A 22 33.67 -10.90 -9.39
N PRO A 23 32.52 -10.47 -8.84
CA PRO A 23 31.26 -11.08 -9.22
C PRO A 23 31.15 -10.92 -10.73
N VAL A 24 31.09 -12.05 -11.44
CA VAL A 24 30.60 -12.05 -12.81
C VAL A 24 29.20 -11.45 -12.71
N LEU A 25 28.95 -10.29 -13.32
CA LEU A 25 27.60 -9.74 -13.40
C LEU A 25 26.71 -10.85 -13.95
N ALA A 26 25.80 -11.34 -13.12
CA ALA A 26 24.84 -12.34 -13.56
C ALA A 26 24.09 -11.74 -14.74
N VAL A 27 24.05 -12.42 -15.88
CA VAL A 27 23.15 -12.04 -16.98
C VAL A 27 21.75 -11.99 -16.36
N PRO A 28 21.02 -10.86 -16.46
CA PRO A 28 19.70 -10.79 -15.86
C PRO A 28 18.81 -11.90 -16.44
N PRO A 29 17.97 -12.55 -15.61
CA PRO A 29 17.07 -13.56 -16.10
C PRO A 29 16.17 -12.94 -17.17
N ARG A 30 15.96 -13.68 -18.26
CA ARG A 30 14.97 -13.33 -19.29
C ARG A 30 13.68 -14.07 -18.94
N PRO A 31 12.64 -13.39 -18.42
CA PRO A 31 11.36 -14.05 -18.17
C PRO A 31 10.76 -14.57 -19.48
N ASP A 32 10.05 -15.69 -19.42
CA ASP A 32 9.24 -16.23 -20.50
C ASP A 32 8.03 -15.33 -20.77
N HIS A 33 7.45 -14.79 -19.68
CA HIS A 33 6.33 -13.86 -19.69
C HIS A 33 6.51 -12.74 -18.67
N VAL A 34 6.17 -11.51 -19.07
CA VAL A 34 6.02 -10.37 -18.17
C VAL A 34 4.60 -9.86 -18.27
N VAL A 35 3.90 -9.73 -17.14
CA VAL A 35 2.59 -9.08 -17.05
C VAL A 35 2.75 -7.79 -16.26
N ILE A 36 2.36 -6.66 -16.86
CA ILE A 36 2.37 -5.33 -16.25
C ILE A 36 0.92 -4.92 -15.99
N VAL A 37 0.51 -4.88 -14.73
CA VAL A 37 -0.79 -4.36 -14.32
C VAL A 37 -0.65 -2.89 -13.98
N VAL A 38 -1.44 -2.03 -14.63
CA VAL A 38 -1.47 -0.60 -14.35
C VAL A 38 -2.79 -0.26 -13.66
N LEU A 39 -2.68 0.21 -12.43
CA LEU A 39 -3.77 0.70 -11.58
C LEU A 39 -3.77 2.23 -11.58
N GLU A 40 -4.78 2.84 -10.97
CA GLU A 40 -5.00 4.26 -11.12
C GLU A 40 -5.19 5.06 -9.84
N ASN A 41 -4.68 6.29 -9.88
CA ASN A 41 -5.07 7.39 -8.99
C ASN A 41 -4.96 7.08 -7.49
N ARG A 42 -3.86 6.43 -7.07
CA ARG A 42 -3.56 6.20 -5.65
C ARG A 42 -2.10 6.44 -5.35
N SER A 43 -1.84 7.22 -4.31
CA SER A 43 -0.49 7.37 -3.79
C SER A 43 -0.03 6.11 -3.08
N ALA A 44 1.29 5.91 -3.00
CA ALA A 44 1.90 4.82 -2.26
C ALA A 44 1.45 4.81 -0.79
N ALA A 45 1.19 5.99 -0.19
CA ALA A 45 0.69 6.11 1.17
C ALA A 45 -0.77 5.63 1.34
N GLN A 46 -1.57 5.70 0.26
CA GLN A 46 -2.93 5.15 0.23
C GLN A 46 -2.94 3.63 -0.02
N VAL A 47 -1.82 3.04 -0.45
CA VAL A 47 -1.73 1.63 -0.88
C VAL A 47 -0.91 0.78 0.10
N TYR A 48 0.34 1.16 0.35
CA TYR A 48 1.24 0.37 1.21
C TYR A 48 0.82 0.48 2.68
N GLY A 49 0.66 -0.68 3.34
CA GLY A 49 0.14 -0.80 4.70
C GLY A 49 -1.38 -0.62 4.83
N ASN A 50 -2.09 -0.35 3.73
CA ASN A 50 -3.54 -0.18 3.76
C ASN A 50 -4.24 -1.53 4.03
N PRO A 51 -5.06 -1.65 5.08
CA PRO A 51 -5.76 -2.90 5.42
C PRO A 51 -6.83 -3.30 4.40
N GLU A 52 -7.29 -2.38 3.54
CA GLU A 52 -8.20 -2.68 2.43
C GLU A 52 -7.47 -3.27 1.22
N MET A 53 -6.14 -3.26 1.20
CA MET A 53 -5.33 -3.84 0.11
C MET A 53 -4.43 -4.99 0.59
N PRO A 54 -4.98 -6.03 1.24
CA PRO A 54 -4.19 -7.10 1.82
C PRO A 54 -3.39 -7.90 0.78
N TYR A 55 -3.90 -8.10 -0.44
CA TYR A 55 -3.21 -8.88 -1.46
C TYR A 55 -2.06 -8.11 -2.12
N LEU A 56 -2.25 -6.83 -2.47
CA LEU A 56 -1.15 -6.01 -2.98
C LEU A 56 -0.04 -5.87 -1.92
N ASN A 57 -0.39 -5.68 -0.65
CA ASN A 57 0.61 -5.65 0.42
C ASN A 57 1.27 -7.02 0.65
N TRP A 58 0.57 -8.13 0.39
CA TRP A 58 1.16 -9.46 0.40
C TRP A 58 2.22 -9.63 -0.70
N LEU A 59 1.95 -9.10 -1.92
CA LEU A 59 2.93 -9.04 -3.02
C LEU A 59 4.12 -8.16 -2.63
N ALA A 60 3.87 -6.96 -2.11
CA ALA A 60 4.92 -6.03 -1.71
C ALA A 60 5.86 -6.60 -0.64
N ALA A 61 5.33 -7.42 0.29
CA ALA A 61 6.13 -8.08 1.31
C ALA A 61 6.97 -9.27 0.80
N ARG A 62 6.69 -9.77 -0.42
CA ARG A 62 7.31 -10.98 -0.99
C ARG A 62 7.97 -10.78 -2.35
N GLY A 63 7.85 -9.59 -2.92
CA GLY A 63 8.52 -9.16 -4.14
C GLY A 63 9.49 -8.02 -3.88
N ALA A 64 9.95 -7.38 -4.95
CA ALA A 64 10.71 -6.14 -4.87
C ALA A 64 9.73 -4.95 -4.82
N LYS A 65 9.59 -4.37 -3.63
CA LYS A 65 8.77 -3.18 -3.34
C LYS A 65 9.59 -1.92 -3.61
N MET A 66 9.12 -1.09 -4.54
CA MET A 66 9.77 0.18 -4.84
C MET A 66 9.21 1.25 -3.92
N THR A 67 9.99 1.67 -2.92
CA THR A 67 9.55 2.63 -1.90
C THR A 67 9.66 4.06 -2.36
N ASN A 68 10.36 4.33 -3.47
CA ASN A 68 10.58 5.66 -4.03
C ASN A 68 10.21 5.76 -5.52
N ALA A 69 9.22 4.96 -5.96
CA ALA A 69 8.65 5.06 -7.29
C ALA A 69 7.77 6.31 -7.43
N ARG A 70 7.82 6.94 -8.60
CA ARG A 70 7.05 8.16 -8.94
C ARG A 70 6.40 7.99 -10.30
N PHE A 71 5.39 8.80 -10.58
CA PHE A 71 4.91 8.95 -11.94
C PHE A 71 5.95 9.72 -12.78
N ALA A 72 5.84 9.63 -14.11
CA ALA A 72 6.86 10.20 -14.98
C ALA A 72 6.81 11.73 -14.92
N GLN A 73 7.98 12.37 -14.91
CA GLN A 73 8.05 13.82 -14.91
C GLN A 73 7.54 14.37 -16.24
N THR A 74 6.47 15.15 -16.21
CA THR A 74 6.03 15.91 -17.38
C THR A 74 6.82 17.22 -17.50
N PRO A 75 7.09 17.72 -18.71
CA PRO A 75 7.81 18.99 -18.89
C PRO A 75 7.04 20.22 -18.36
N TYR A 76 5.77 20.05 -17.99
CA TYR A 76 4.89 21.09 -17.46
C TYR A 76 4.95 21.20 -15.93
N HIS A 77 5.86 20.45 -15.32
CA HIS A 77 5.92 20.22 -13.88
C HIS A 77 6.77 21.27 -13.16
N THR A 78 6.29 22.52 -13.14
CA THR A 78 6.48 23.48 -12.02
C THR A 78 5.48 24.62 -12.19
N LEU A 79 4.23 24.40 -11.78
CA LEU A 79 3.26 25.48 -11.59
C LEU A 79 3.43 26.01 -10.16
N ASN A 80 3.76 27.30 -10.03
CA ASN A 80 3.64 28.05 -8.79
C ASN A 80 2.62 29.19 -9.02
N PRO A 81 1.48 29.28 -8.30
CA PRO A 81 0.81 28.27 -7.48
C PRO A 81 -0.37 27.64 -8.25
N GLY A 82 -0.46 26.32 -8.34
CA GLY A 82 -1.61 25.66 -8.96
C GLY A 82 -1.33 24.20 -9.27
N LEU A 83 -2.31 23.35 -9.00
CA LEU A 83 -2.25 21.89 -9.14
C LEU A 83 -1.63 21.52 -10.50
N PRO A 84 -0.57 20.69 -10.55
CA PRO A 84 -0.04 20.22 -11.82
C PRO A 84 -1.13 19.43 -12.56
N ALA A 85 -1.21 19.64 -13.88
CA ALA A 85 -1.93 18.71 -14.73
C ALA A 85 -1.23 17.36 -14.65
N ARG A 86 -1.87 16.40 -13.98
CA ARG A 86 -1.50 14.99 -14.03
C ARG A 86 -2.73 14.23 -14.51
N PRO A 87 -2.95 14.15 -15.83
CA PRO A 87 -3.91 13.22 -16.35
C PRO A 87 -3.24 11.85 -16.49
N SER A 88 -3.98 10.78 -16.19
CA SER A 88 -3.59 9.39 -16.42
C SER A 88 -2.93 9.14 -17.78
N GLN A 89 -3.51 9.68 -18.86
CA GLN A 89 -3.13 9.33 -20.24
C GLN A 89 -1.64 9.53 -20.55
N PRO A 90 -1.00 10.69 -20.29
CA PRO A 90 0.45 10.84 -20.39
C PRO A 90 1.27 9.78 -19.63
N ASN A 91 0.88 9.38 -18.42
CA ASN A 91 1.63 8.39 -17.64
C ASN A 91 1.60 7.00 -18.29
N TYR A 92 0.44 6.60 -18.82
CA TYR A 92 0.35 5.39 -19.66
C TYR A 92 1.25 5.48 -20.90
N LEU A 93 1.33 6.65 -21.55
CA LEU A 93 2.21 6.85 -22.72
C LEU A 93 3.69 6.81 -22.34
N TYR A 94 4.07 7.33 -21.17
CA TYR A 94 5.44 7.21 -20.66
C TYR A 94 5.85 5.77 -20.40
N LEU A 95 5.00 5.00 -19.73
CA LEU A 95 5.23 3.58 -19.51
C LEU A 95 5.31 2.80 -20.83
N PHE A 96 4.53 3.21 -21.83
CA PHE A 96 4.44 2.48 -23.09
C PHE A 96 5.49 2.87 -24.13
N SER A 97 5.95 4.11 -24.14
CA SER A 97 6.76 4.68 -25.23
C SER A 97 7.88 5.61 -24.77
N GLY A 98 8.04 5.81 -23.46
CA GLY A 98 9.05 6.71 -22.89
C GLY A 98 8.78 8.19 -23.12
N ASN A 99 7.66 8.56 -23.76
CA ASN A 99 7.32 9.94 -24.10
C ASN A 99 5.79 10.14 -24.08
N ALA A 100 5.33 11.34 -23.74
CA ALA A 100 3.91 11.70 -23.74
C ALA A 100 3.28 11.88 -25.15
N GLN A 101 4.01 11.65 -26.25
CA GLN A 101 3.54 11.77 -27.64
C GLN A 101 2.98 13.16 -28.01
N GLY A 102 3.44 14.20 -27.34
CA GLY A 102 2.89 15.55 -27.49
C GLY A 102 1.43 15.65 -27.01
N VAL A 103 0.99 14.79 -26.08
CA VAL A 103 -0.23 14.99 -25.32
C VAL A 103 0.05 16.03 -24.22
N LEU A 104 -0.55 17.20 -24.37
CA LEU A 104 -0.32 18.35 -23.49
C LEU A 104 -1.57 18.66 -22.65
N PRO A 105 -1.42 19.33 -21.49
CA PRO A 105 -2.56 19.81 -20.71
C PRO A 105 -3.42 20.83 -21.48
N PRO A 106 -4.70 20.99 -21.13
CA PRO A 106 -5.66 21.79 -21.89
C PRO A 106 -5.48 23.31 -21.76
N TRP A 107 -4.40 23.76 -21.13
CA TRP A 107 -4.00 25.16 -20.98
C TRP A 107 -2.61 25.46 -21.57
N PHE A 108 -1.99 24.49 -22.25
CA PHE A 108 -0.79 24.69 -23.05
C PHE A 108 -1.17 24.98 -24.49
N GLN A 109 -0.55 25.97 -25.13
CA GLN A 109 -0.68 26.14 -26.57
C GLN A 109 -0.18 24.89 -27.29
N ASP A 110 -1.04 24.28 -28.11
CA ASP A 110 -0.68 23.18 -29.00
C ASP A 110 -1.29 23.47 -30.38
N PRO A 111 -0.53 24.06 -31.31
CA PRO A 111 -1.02 24.35 -32.66
C PRO A 111 -1.51 23.13 -33.45
N SER A 112 -1.12 21.91 -33.05
CA SER A 112 -1.54 20.66 -33.69
C SER A 112 -2.84 20.09 -33.14
N SER A 113 -3.29 20.61 -32.00
CA SER A 113 -4.48 20.13 -31.31
C SER A 113 -5.75 20.75 -31.89
N PRO A 114 -6.82 19.96 -32.14
CA PRO A 114 -8.10 20.51 -32.59
C PRO A 114 -8.90 21.19 -31.46
N TYR A 115 -8.45 21.09 -30.21
CA TYR A 115 -9.15 21.65 -29.07
C TYR A 115 -8.81 23.13 -28.89
N VAL A 116 -9.83 23.95 -28.69
CA VAL A 116 -9.71 25.40 -28.47
C VAL A 116 -10.06 25.72 -27.02
N GLY A 117 -9.25 26.56 -26.39
CA GLY A 117 -9.44 26.97 -25.00
C GLY A 117 -8.59 28.19 -24.65
N THR A 118 -8.39 28.39 -23.35
CA THR A 118 -7.55 29.47 -22.85
C THR A 118 -6.18 28.94 -22.50
N ALA A 119 -5.16 29.34 -23.24
CA ALA A 119 -3.78 28.99 -22.91
C ALA A 119 -3.22 29.93 -21.85
N THR A 120 -2.54 29.36 -20.86
CA THR A 120 -1.73 30.08 -19.89
C THR A 120 -0.24 29.82 -20.08
N TYR A 121 0.12 28.86 -20.94
CA TYR A 121 1.49 28.51 -21.28
C TYR A 121 1.67 28.40 -22.79
N ALA A 122 2.84 28.83 -23.27
CA ALA A 122 3.25 28.66 -24.65
C ALA A 122 3.68 27.21 -24.94
N ASN A 123 3.71 26.84 -26.23
CA ASN A 123 4.11 25.50 -26.67
C ASN A 123 5.57 25.13 -26.33
N ASN A 124 6.40 26.12 -25.98
CA ASN A 124 7.77 25.95 -25.50
C ASN A 124 7.86 25.72 -23.98
N GLY A 125 6.72 25.62 -23.29
CA GLY A 125 6.66 25.38 -21.85
C GLY A 125 6.73 26.63 -20.98
N MET A 126 6.92 27.82 -21.55
CA MET A 126 7.02 29.07 -20.80
C MET A 126 5.63 29.63 -20.43
N PRO A 127 5.47 30.23 -19.25
CA PRO A 127 4.23 30.92 -18.90
C PRO A 127 4.00 32.10 -19.85
N LEU A 128 2.75 32.28 -20.29
CA LEU A 128 2.34 33.43 -21.08
C LEU A 128 2.17 34.65 -20.16
N ALA A 129 2.56 35.83 -20.64
CA ALA A 129 2.45 37.07 -19.87
C ALA A 129 1.00 37.41 -19.48
N GLN A 130 0.02 36.95 -20.28
CA GLN A 130 -1.41 36.98 -20.01
C GLN A 130 -2.05 35.72 -20.62
N PRO A 131 -3.16 35.20 -20.05
CA PRO A 131 -3.92 34.12 -20.67
C PRO A 131 -4.38 34.50 -22.09
N VAL A 132 -4.24 33.59 -23.04
CA VAL A 132 -4.67 33.76 -24.43
C VAL A 132 -5.93 32.91 -24.66
N PRO A 133 -7.13 33.51 -24.73
CA PRO A 133 -8.36 32.79 -25.04
C PRO A 133 -8.42 32.38 -26.52
N ASP A 134 -9.36 31.52 -26.86
CA ASP A 134 -9.69 31.12 -28.24
C ASP A 134 -8.49 30.63 -29.06
N THR A 135 -7.56 29.94 -28.41
CA THR A 135 -6.35 29.39 -29.04
C THR A 135 -6.33 27.86 -28.97
N ASN A 136 -5.62 27.22 -29.90
CA ASN A 136 -5.43 25.77 -29.88
C ASN A 136 -4.62 25.39 -28.64
N VAL A 137 -5.22 24.53 -27.81
CA VAL A 137 -4.65 24.07 -26.55
C VAL A 137 -4.46 22.56 -26.55
N GLY A 138 -3.65 22.05 -25.64
CA GLY A 138 -3.45 20.61 -25.45
C GLY A 138 -4.74 19.81 -25.27
N ILE A 139 -4.62 18.49 -25.42
CA ILE A 139 -5.74 17.55 -25.42
C ILE A 139 -6.39 17.43 -24.04
N GLY A 140 -5.63 17.62 -22.96
CA GLY A 140 -6.12 17.45 -21.59
C GLY A 140 -6.71 16.07 -21.33
N ASN A 141 -7.93 16.02 -20.79
CA ASN A 141 -8.61 14.75 -20.47
C ASN A 141 -9.35 14.11 -21.67
N ASN A 142 -9.23 14.70 -22.87
CA ASN A 142 -9.88 14.18 -24.08
C ASN A 142 -9.13 12.96 -24.65
N LEU A 143 -9.81 12.20 -25.51
CA LEU A 143 -9.21 11.10 -26.26
C LEU A 143 -8.34 11.62 -27.39
N ILE A 144 -7.24 10.91 -27.69
CA ILE A 144 -6.37 11.24 -28.83
C ILE A 144 -7.16 11.15 -30.14
N PRO A 145 -7.25 12.24 -30.93
CA PRO A 145 -8.01 12.27 -32.18
C PRO A 145 -7.54 11.22 -33.19
N ALA A 146 -8.46 10.69 -34.00
CA ALA A 146 -8.13 9.73 -35.05
C ALA A 146 -7.09 10.26 -36.05
N SER A 147 -7.08 11.58 -36.33
CA SER A 147 -6.10 12.22 -37.20
C SER A 147 -4.65 12.19 -36.69
N ARG A 148 -4.43 11.91 -35.40
CA ARG A 148 -3.10 11.77 -34.79
C ARG A 148 -2.69 10.31 -34.63
N ARG A 149 -3.48 9.35 -35.13
CA ARG A 149 -3.28 7.90 -34.95
C ARG A 149 -3.17 7.17 -36.30
N PRO A 150 -2.39 6.08 -36.39
CA PRO A 150 -1.53 5.57 -35.32
C PRO A 150 -0.35 6.51 -35.08
N PHE A 151 0.15 6.52 -33.86
CA PHE A 151 1.47 7.05 -33.57
C PHE A 151 2.52 6.21 -34.31
N LEU A 152 3.52 6.89 -34.86
CA LEU A 152 4.56 6.32 -35.71
C LEU A 152 5.92 6.34 -35.02
N THR A 153 5.89 6.22 -33.70
CA THR A 153 7.01 6.40 -32.78
C THR A 153 7.29 5.11 -31.99
N PRO A 154 8.50 4.95 -31.44
CA PRO A 154 8.88 3.74 -30.71
C PRO A 154 7.96 3.48 -29.52
N ASN A 155 7.66 2.21 -29.29
CA ASN A 155 6.84 1.75 -28.17
C ASN A 155 7.28 0.35 -27.72
N LEU A 156 6.87 -0.03 -26.51
CA LEU A 156 7.19 -1.29 -25.87
C LEU A 156 6.80 -2.49 -26.75
N GLY A 157 5.55 -2.52 -27.23
CA GLY A 157 5.06 -3.66 -27.99
C GLY A 157 5.84 -3.89 -29.28
N ALA A 158 6.07 -2.82 -30.04
CA ALA A 158 6.82 -2.88 -31.30
C ALA A 158 8.29 -3.29 -31.09
N ALA A 159 8.91 -2.81 -30.00
CA ALA A 159 10.28 -3.18 -29.66
C ALA A 159 10.39 -4.67 -29.29
N ILE A 160 9.46 -5.19 -28.49
CA ILE A 160 9.40 -6.61 -28.14
C ILE A 160 9.18 -7.48 -29.38
N ILE A 161 8.25 -7.10 -30.26
CA ILE A 161 7.99 -7.82 -31.52
C ILE A 161 9.23 -7.80 -32.42
N SER A 162 9.90 -6.66 -32.55
CA SER A 162 11.12 -6.53 -33.35
C SER A 162 12.29 -7.36 -32.79
N GLY A 163 12.32 -7.58 -31.47
CA GLY A 163 13.24 -8.50 -30.80
C GLY A 163 12.87 -9.98 -30.89
N GLY A 164 11.81 -10.34 -31.62
CA GLY A 164 11.34 -11.72 -31.80
C GLY A 164 10.41 -12.23 -30.69
N GLY A 165 9.94 -11.37 -29.79
CA GLY A 165 8.92 -11.68 -28.80
C GLY A 165 7.50 -11.45 -29.31
N THR A 166 6.51 -11.65 -28.43
CA THR A 166 5.10 -11.31 -28.69
C THR A 166 4.57 -10.31 -27.66
N PHE A 167 3.62 -9.48 -28.07
CA PHE A 167 3.04 -8.46 -27.21
C PHE A 167 1.51 -8.41 -27.35
N ALA A 168 0.81 -8.18 -26.24
CA ALA A 168 -0.57 -7.68 -26.26
C ALA A 168 -0.90 -6.85 -25.01
N SER A 169 -1.85 -5.92 -25.12
CA SER A 169 -2.55 -5.34 -24.00
C SER A 169 -3.89 -6.02 -23.80
N PHE A 170 -4.32 -6.16 -22.54
CA PHE A 170 -5.59 -6.73 -22.11
C PHE A 170 -6.31 -5.68 -21.26
N SER A 171 -7.33 -5.06 -21.83
CA SER A 171 -8.16 -4.10 -21.08
C SER A 171 -9.47 -4.73 -20.67
N GLU A 172 -9.81 -4.64 -19.39
CA GLU A 172 -11.11 -5.04 -18.90
C GLU A 172 -12.19 -4.16 -19.54
N SER A 173 -13.30 -4.79 -19.92
CA SER A 173 -14.44 -4.12 -20.55
C SER A 173 -14.20 -3.51 -21.93
N LEU A 174 -13.01 -3.71 -22.54
CA LEU A 174 -12.80 -3.39 -23.96
C LEU A 174 -13.83 -4.16 -24.80
N PRO A 175 -14.65 -3.49 -25.64
CA PRO A 175 -15.71 -4.20 -26.37
C PRO A 175 -15.19 -5.22 -27.38
N TYR A 176 -14.17 -4.83 -28.13
CA TYR A 176 -13.53 -5.66 -29.16
C TYR A 176 -12.19 -5.01 -29.59
N PRO A 177 -11.26 -5.77 -30.20
CA PRO A 177 -9.94 -5.27 -30.57
C PRO A 177 -9.89 -4.07 -31.51
N HIS A 178 -10.76 -3.99 -32.51
CA HIS A 178 -10.87 -2.82 -33.39
C HIS A 178 -11.59 -1.62 -32.74
N TYR A 179 -12.04 -1.72 -31.49
CA TYR A 179 -12.82 -0.64 -30.87
C TYR A 179 -11.96 0.61 -30.70
N ASP A 180 -12.33 1.64 -31.47
CA ASP A 180 -11.64 2.92 -31.51
C ASP A 180 -12.56 4.10 -31.17
N GLY A 181 -13.49 3.89 -30.23
CA GLY A 181 -14.46 4.92 -29.84
C GLY A 181 -13.83 6.30 -29.66
N VAL A 182 -14.43 7.32 -30.29
CA VAL A 182 -14.02 8.72 -30.14
C VAL A 182 -14.54 9.36 -28.85
N GLN A 183 -15.27 8.59 -28.04
CA GLN A 183 -15.72 8.92 -26.69
C GLN A 183 -15.59 7.66 -25.82
N ASP A 184 -15.48 7.85 -24.50
CA ASP A 184 -15.62 6.73 -23.57
C ASP A 184 -17.04 6.14 -23.65
N ILE A 185 -17.17 4.84 -23.43
CA ILE A 185 -18.45 4.12 -23.50
C ILE A 185 -19.34 4.58 -22.33
N ASP A 186 -20.66 4.58 -22.58
CA ASP A 186 -21.70 4.91 -21.60
C ASP A 186 -21.40 4.26 -20.22
N PRO A 187 -21.36 5.05 -19.12
CA PRO A 187 -21.11 4.53 -17.78
C PRO A 187 -22.08 3.44 -17.30
N ASN A 188 -23.17 3.17 -18.01
CA ASN A 188 -24.06 2.04 -17.68
C ASN A 188 -23.62 0.70 -18.27
N ALA A 189 -22.65 0.68 -19.18
CA ALA A 189 -22.01 -0.52 -19.70
C ALA A 189 -20.53 -0.51 -19.25
N ASP A 190 -20.24 -1.26 -18.19
CA ASP A 190 -18.93 -1.72 -17.74
C ASP A 190 -17.73 -0.80 -18.13
N TYR A 191 -17.27 0.05 -17.20
CA TYR A 191 -16.67 1.37 -17.42
C TYR A 191 -15.26 1.32 -18.05
N TYR A 192 -15.17 0.86 -19.30
CA TYR A 192 -13.95 0.92 -20.08
C TYR A 192 -13.56 2.37 -20.38
N ARG A 193 -12.31 2.71 -20.07
CA ARG A 193 -11.72 4.02 -20.37
C ARG A 193 -10.64 3.88 -21.42
N ARG A 194 -10.94 4.32 -22.64
CA ARG A 194 -10.03 4.16 -23.78
C ARG A 194 -8.70 4.90 -23.56
N LYS A 195 -8.72 6.02 -22.84
CA LYS A 195 -7.51 6.80 -22.50
C LYS A 195 -6.49 6.03 -21.64
N HIS A 196 -6.89 4.96 -20.96
CA HIS A 196 -6.02 4.13 -20.12
C HIS A 196 -5.44 2.93 -20.87
N ASN A 197 -5.83 2.75 -22.13
CA ASN A 197 -5.25 1.76 -23.01
C ASN A 197 -4.29 2.45 -23.98
N PRO A 198 -2.97 2.40 -23.77
CA PRO A 198 -2.03 3.08 -24.65
C PRO A 198 -1.93 2.43 -26.03
N ALA A 199 -2.12 1.10 -26.13
CA ALA A 199 -1.84 0.33 -27.34
C ALA A 199 -2.71 0.75 -28.53
N ILE A 200 -3.99 1.10 -28.31
CA ILE A 200 -4.93 1.56 -29.35
C ILE A 200 -4.39 2.76 -30.15
N ASN A 201 -3.48 3.54 -29.57
CA ASN A 201 -2.89 4.70 -30.25
C ASN A 201 -1.81 4.31 -31.26
N TRP A 202 -1.34 3.06 -31.26
CA TRP A 202 -0.37 2.50 -32.22
C TRP A 202 -0.96 1.39 -33.10
N ILE A 203 -2.24 1.04 -32.97
CA ILE A 203 -2.84 -0.03 -33.79
C ILE A 203 -3.00 0.41 -35.24
N ASN A 204 -2.63 -0.46 -36.16
CA ASN A 204 -2.88 -0.27 -37.59
C ASN A 204 -4.36 -0.50 -37.91
N LEU A 205 -5.20 0.50 -37.67
CA LEU A 205 -6.60 0.42 -38.05
C LEU A 205 -6.75 0.51 -39.59
N PRO A 206 -7.72 -0.19 -40.21
CA PRO A 206 -7.81 -0.38 -41.66
C PRO A 206 -7.82 0.87 -42.57
N ALA A 207 -7.96 2.08 -42.01
CA ALA A 207 -8.09 3.33 -42.75
C ALA A 207 -6.78 4.11 -42.94
N ASN A 208 -5.64 3.64 -42.41
CA ASN A 208 -4.42 4.45 -42.31
C ASN A 208 -3.32 4.05 -43.31
N THR A 209 -2.77 5.03 -44.03
CA THR A 209 -1.55 4.83 -44.82
C THR A 209 -0.34 5.05 -43.92
N VAL A 210 0.42 3.99 -43.66
CA VAL A 210 1.63 4.04 -42.83
C VAL A 210 2.87 4.04 -43.72
N PRO A 211 3.78 5.03 -43.59
CA PRO A 211 5.07 5.00 -44.29
C PRO A 211 5.86 3.72 -43.97
N LEU A 212 6.47 3.11 -44.99
CA LEU A 212 7.17 1.81 -44.85
C LEU A 212 8.26 1.84 -43.77
N ASP A 213 8.99 2.94 -43.66
CA ASP A 213 10.04 3.13 -42.65
C ASP A 213 9.50 3.25 -41.21
N LYS A 214 8.21 3.56 -41.07
CA LYS A 214 7.50 3.69 -39.79
C LYS A 214 6.61 2.50 -39.44
N ALA A 215 6.34 1.62 -40.40
CA ALA A 215 5.49 0.45 -40.20
C ALA A 215 5.93 -0.44 -39.02
N ARG A 216 7.24 -0.50 -38.73
CA ARG A 216 7.80 -1.27 -37.60
C ARG A 216 7.33 -0.81 -36.22
N PHE A 217 6.80 0.41 -36.09
CA PHE A 217 6.29 0.95 -34.84
C PHE A 217 4.80 0.71 -34.64
N VAL A 218 4.09 0.31 -35.69
CA VAL A 218 2.65 0.14 -35.65
C VAL A 218 2.31 -1.29 -35.25
N LEU A 219 1.36 -1.43 -34.34
CA LEU A 219 0.95 -2.70 -33.76
C LEU A 219 -0.18 -3.35 -34.57
N PRO A 220 -0.19 -4.68 -34.70
CA PRO A 220 -1.35 -5.39 -35.23
C PRO A 220 -2.52 -5.30 -34.25
N VAL A 221 -3.75 -5.37 -34.77
CA VAL A 221 -4.99 -5.36 -33.97
C VAL A 221 -4.99 -6.41 -32.86
N ALA A 222 -4.38 -7.59 -33.12
CA ALA A 222 -4.22 -8.65 -32.13
C ALA A 222 -3.38 -8.26 -30.89
N SER A 223 -2.77 -7.06 -30.88
CA SER A 223 -2.10 -6.49 -29.71
C SER A 223 -3.04 -5.70 -28.79
N ASN A 224 -4.28 -5.42 -29.22
CA ASN A 224 -5.27 -4.68 -28.43
C ASN A 224 -6.42 -5.60 -28.05
N LEU A 225 -6.27 -6.37 -26.98
CA LEU A 225 -7.22 -7.40 -26.60
C LEU A 225 -8.05 -6.99 -25.38
N ALA A 226 -9.22 -7.58 -25.28
CA ALA A 226 -10.05 -7.46 -24.10
C ALA A 226 -9.59 -8.47 -23.03
N PHE A 227 -9.88 -8.18 -21.77
CA PHE A 227 -9.55 -9.11 -20.69
C PHE A 227 -10.31 -10.43 -20.82
N SER A 228 -11.56 -10.37 -21.25
CA SER A 228 -12.36 -11.53 -21.67
C SER A 228 -12.25 -11.76 -23.18
N ASN A 229 -12.55 -12.99 -23.63
CA ASN A 229 -12.60 -13.29 -25.06
C ASN A 229 -13.73 -12.50 -25.74
N THR A 230 -13.49 -12.07 -26.98
CA THR A 230 -14.41 -11.19 -27.72
C THR A 230 -14.61 -11.68 -29.15
N LEU A 231 -15.76 -11.37 -29.74
CA LEU A 231 -16.00 -11.45 -31.18
C LEU A 231 -15.89 -10.04 -31.73
N ASP A 232 -14.96 -9.82 -32.64
CA ASP A 232 -14.78 -8.50 -33.24
C ASP A 232 -15.75 -8.32 -34.43
N PRO A 233 -16.64 -7.32 -34.39
CA PRO A 233 -17.61 -7.10 -35.46
C PRO A 233 -16.99 -6.55 -36.74
N VAL A 234 -15.74 -6.06 -36.70
CA VAL A 234 -15.09 -5.44 -37.87
C VAL A 234 -14.52 -6.50 -38.80
N ASP A 235 -13.85 -7.52 -38.26
CA ASP A 235 -13.24 -8.60 -39.05
C ASP A 235 -13.97 -9.96 -38.90
N GLY A 236 -14.93 -10.08 -37.97
CA GLY A 236 -15.66 -11.30 -37.69
C GLY A 236 -14.86 -12.37 -36.94
N LEU A 237 -13.65 -12.06 -36.47
CA LEU A 237 -12.77 -13.00 -35.79
C LEU A 237 -13.05 -13.03 -34.29
N LYS A 238 -12.85 -14.21 -33.69
CA LYS A 238 -12.83 -14.37 -32.24
C LYS A 238 -11.41 -14.17 -31.72
N TYR A 239 -11.29 -13.38 -30.67
CA TYR A 239 -10.02 -13.08 -30.02
C TYR A 239 -9.99 -13.65 -28.60
N ARG A 240 -8.80 -14.09 -28.19
CA ARG A 240 -8.53 -14.61 -26.83
C ARG A 240 -8.66 -13.50 -25.78
N GLY A 241 -8.98 -13.88 -24.55
CA GLY A 241 -8.84 -13.03 -23.37
C GLY A 241 -7.44 -13.12 -22.76
N PHE A 242 -7.28 -12.60 -21.55
CA PHE A 242 -6.03 -12.70 -20.78
C PHE A 242 -5.71 -14.16 -20.44
N SER A 243 -6.66 -14.85 -19.80
CA SER A 243 -6.54 -16.23 -19.33
C SER A 243 -7.53 -17.19 -19.98
N THR A 244 -8.16 -16.79 -21.09
CA THR A 244 -9.12 -17.62 -21.83
C THR A 244 -8.83 -17.62 -23.32
N ASP A 245 -9.14 -18.72 -23.99
CA ASP A 245 -9.02 -18.86 -25.43
C ASP A 245 -10.12 -18.08 -26.15
N ALA A 246 -10.09 -18.06 -27.49
CA ALA A 246 -11.09 -17.37 -28.30
C ALA A 246 -12.53 -17.89 -28.11
N ASN A 247 -12.69 -19.09 -27.53
CA ASN A 247 -13.98 -19.71 -27.23
C ASN A 247 -14.38 -19.57 -25.74
N GLY A 248 -13.56 -18.92 -24.92
CA GLY A 248 -13.81 -18.71 -23.50
C GLY A 248 -13.36 -19.86 -22.59
N ASN A 249 -12.63 -20.85 -23.12
CA ASN A 249 -12.07 -21.91 -22.29
C ASN A 249 -10.82 -21.39 -21.55
N PRO A 250 -10.56 -21.83 -20.31
CA PRO A 250 -9.33 -21.46 -19.60
C PRO A 250 -8.08 -21.82 -20.39
N LEU A 251 -7.09 -20.91 -20.41
CA LEU A 251 -5.77 -21.11 -20.98
C LEU A 251 -4.71 -21.26 -19.89
N ASP A 252 -3.67 -22.02 -20.21
CA ASP A 252 -2.42 -22.01 -19.45
C ASP A 252 -1.68 -20.68 -19.68
N PHE A 253 -1.12 -20.10 -18.62
CA PHE A 253 -0.34 -18.87 -18.68
C PHE A 253 0.94 -19.02 -19.51
N SER A 254 1.42 -20.24 -19.77
CA SER A 254 2.51 -20.51 -20.72
C SER A 254 2.19 -20.11 -22.16
N THR A 255 0.92 -19.79 -22.47
CA THR A 255 0.46 -19.32 -23.78
C THR A 255 0.30 -17.81 -23.86
N LEU A 256 0.59 -17.09 -22.79
CA LEU A 256 0.57 -15.63 -22.79
C LEU A 256 1.58 -15.05 -23.78
N PRO A 257 1.39 -13.80 -24.24
CA PRO A 257 2.45 -13.07 -24.90
C PRO A 257 3.73 -12.97 -24.04
N THR A 258 4.88 -12.77 -24.70
CA THR A 258 6.16 -12.47 -24.02
C THR A 258 6.02 -11.28 -23.08
N VAL A 259 5.31 -10.23 -23.51
CA VAL A 259 4.95 -9.09 -22.66
C VAL A 259 3.46 -8.79 -22.80
N SER A 260 2.79 -8.71 -21.65
CA SER A 260 1.39 -8.34 -21.54
C SER A 260 1.22 -7.09 -20.69
N ILE A 261 0.44 -6.12 -21.15
CA ILE A 261 -0.08 -5.05 -20.29
C ILE A 261 -1.51 -5.40 -19.92
N VAL A 262 -1.89 -5.23 -18.66
CA VAL A 262 -3.25 -5.44 -18.17
C VAL A 262 -3.76 -4.15 -17.55
N VAL A 263 -4.94 -3.71 -17.98
CA VAL A 263 -5.59 -2.48 -17.50
C VAL A 263 -7.00 -2.83 -17.04
N PRO A 264 -7.31 -2.76 -15.73
CA PRO A 264 -8.66 -2.96 -15.24
C PRO A 264 -9.59 -1.84 -15.71
N ASN A 265 -10.90 -2.05 -15.59
CA ASN A 265 -11.88 -1.00 -15.86
C ASN A 265 -11.88 0.05 -14.74
N GLU A 266 -12.61 1.15 -14.92
CA GLU A 266 -12.55 2.27 -13.98
C GLU A 266 -13.01 1.93 -12.55
N GLN A 267 -13.88 0.93 -12.38
CA GLN A 267 -14.31 0.49 -11.06
C GLN A 267 -13.22 -0.33 -10.37
N ASN A 268 -12.47 -1.14 -11.11
CA ASN A 268 -11.47 -2.03 -10.56
C ASN A 268 -10.06 -1.41 -10.51
N SER A 269 -9.79 -0.38 -11.31
CA SER A 269 -8.47 0.28 -11.39
C SER A 269 -8.09 1.06 -10.14
N GLY A 270 -9.07 1.45 -9.33
CA GLY A 270 -8.90 2.30 -8.14
C GLY A 270 -9.27 3.76 -8.37
N HIS A 271 -9.54 4.15 -9.63
CA HIS A 271 -10.00 5.48 -10.00
C HIS A 271 -11.39 5.78 -9.42
N SER A 272 -12.39 4.97 -9.75
CA SER A 272 -13.77 5.20 -9.28
C SER A 272 -14.19 4.27 -8.15
N GLY A 273 -13.64 3.05 -8.09
CA GLY A 273 -13.86 2.11 -6.98
C GLY A 273 -13.04 2.38 -5.72
N SER A 274 -13.30 1.59 -4.68
CA SER A 274 -12.54 1.59 -3.43
C SER A 274 -11.26 0.77 -3.55
N ASN A 275 -10.31 1.00 -2.65
CA ASN A 275 -9.10 0.20 -2.55
C ASN A 275 -9.42 -1.29 -2.33
N ALA A 276 -10.45 -1.59 -1.53
CA ALA A 276 -10.94 -2.96 -1.34
C ALA A 276 -11.45 -3.61 -2.65
N ALA A 277 -12.16 -2.87 -3.50
CA ALA A 277 -12.62 -3.38 -4.79
C ALA A 277 -11.43 -3.67 -5.73
N THR A 278 -10.46 -2.76 -5.79
CA THR A 278 -9.22 -2.95 -6.55
C THR A 278 -8.44 -4.18 -6.08
N ASP A 279 -8.25 -4.34 -4.77
CA ASP A 279 -7.51 -5.48 -4.23
C ASP A 279 -8.26 -6.81 -4.40
N ALA A 280 -9.59 -6.80 -4.30
CA ALA A 280 -10.43 -7.95 -4.62
C ALA A 280 -10.29 -8.36 -6.09
N TRP A 281 -10.25 -7.39 -7.01
CA TRP A 281 -10.01 -7.64 -8.43
C TRP A 281 -8.62 -8.22 -8.67
N LEU A 282 -7.57 -7.63 -8.09
CA LEU A 282 -6.21 -8.18 -8.16
C LEU A 282 -6.15 -9.62 -7.63
N THR A 283 -6.85 -9.89 -6.53
CA THR A 283 -6.93 -11.23 -5.94
C THR A 283 -7.62 -12.22 -6.87
N ALA A 284 -8.71 -11.82 -7.53
CA ALA A 284 -9.47 -12.71 -8.40
C ALA A 284 -8.78 -12.94 -9.76
N GLN A 285 -8.27 -11.88 -10.38
CA GLN A 285 -7.85 -11.88 -11.78
C GLN A 285 -6.34 -12.00 -11.97
N ILE A 286 -5.53 -11.48 -11.02
CA ILE A 286 -4.06 -11.40 -11.17
C ILE A 286 -3.34 -12.42 -10.29
N LYS A 287 -3.86 -12.73 -9.10
CA LYS A 287 -3.26 -13.75 -8.22
C LYS A 287 -2.98 -15.09 -8.88
N PRO A 288 -3.88 -15.65 -9.74
CA PRO A 288 -3.57 -16.89 -10.43
C PRO A 288 -2.28 -16.82 -11.27
N TYR A 289 -2.04 -15.70 -11.96
CA TYR A 289 -0.80 -15.48 -12.69
C TYR A 289 0.39 -15.27 -11.75
N ALA A 290 0.23 -14.50 -10.66
CA ALA A 290 1.31 -14.29 -9.68
C ALA A 290 1.78 -15.61 -9.06
N ASP A 291 0.85 -16.46 -8.63
CA ASP A 291 1.14 -17.78 -8.06
C ASP A 291 1.84 -18.69 -9.09
N TRP A 292 1.46 -18.60 -10.37
CA TRP A 292 2.09 -19.34 -11.46
C TRP A 292 3.51 -18.82 -11.75
N ALA A 293 3.68 -17.50 -11.86
CA ALA A 293 4.90 -16.82 -12.25
C ALA A 293 6.07 -17.01 -11.28
N ILE A 294 5.84 -17.36 -10.01
CA ILE A 294 6.94 -17.66 -9.08
C ILE A 294 7.62 -19.01 -9.37
N THR A 295 6.91 -19.93 -10.03
CA THR A 295 7.40 -21.29 -10.35
C THR A 295 7.72 -21.49 -11.83
N HIS A 296 7.29 -20.55 -12.68
CA HIS A 296 7.54 -20.53 -14.11
C HIS A 296 8.28 -19.24 -14.39
N ASN A 297 9.49 -19.30 -14.96
CA ASN A 297 10.40 -18.18 -15.20
C ASN A 297 9.68 -16.92 -15.74
N SER A 298 8.98 -16.14 -14.92
CA SER A 298 8.00 -15.14 -15.34
C SER A 298 7.82 -14.10 -14.27
N LEU A 299 7.35 -12.92 -14.69
CA LEU A 299 7.34 -11.72 -13.89
C LEU A 299 5.95 -11.09 -13.90
N LEU A 300 5.51 -10.65 -12.73
CA LEU A 300 4.41 -9.72 -12.53
C LEU A 300 4.98 -8.38 -12.08
N ILE A 301 4.49 -7.31 -12.69
CA ILE A 301 4.73 -5.93 -12.29
C ILE A 301 3.38 -5.31 -12.00
N VAL A 302 3.18 -4.75 -10.81
CA VAL A 302 1.98 -3.96 -10.47
C VAL A 302 2.43 -2.53 -10.19
N THR A 303 1.86 -1.56 -10.92
CA THR A 303 2.19 -0.14 -10.76
C THR A 303 0.94 0.73 -10.83
N TYR A 304 1.06 1.99 -10.43
CA TYR A 304 0.01 3.01 -10.62
C TYR A 304 0.43 4.06 -11.62
N ASP A 305 -0.53 4.64 -12.35
CA ASP A 305 -0.28 5.72 -13.30
C ASP A 305 0.08 7.05 -12.61
N GLU A 306 -0.61 7.40 -11.51
CA GLU A 306 -0.45 8.63 -10.75
C GLU A 306 -0.98 8.52 -9.31
N ASP A 307 -0.68 9.56 -8.52
CA ASP A 307 -0.94 9.61 -7.08
C ASP A 307 -2.37 10.04 -6.69
N GLY A 308 -3.21 10.39 -7.66
CA GLY A 308 -4.61 10.78 -7.45
C GLY A 308 -4.81 12.20 -6.90
N ALA A 309 -3.76 13.03 -6.78
CA ALA A 309 -3.89 14.40 -6.25
C ALA A 309 -4.47 15.42 -7.26
N THR A 310 -5.12 14.94 -8.31
CA THR A 310 -5.73 15.73 -9.38
C THR A 310 -7.21 16.00 -9.17
N ASP A 311 -7.83 15.32 -8.20
CA ASP A 311 -9.19 15.60 -7.75
C ASP A 311 -9.16 16.28 -6.36
N SER A 312 -9.90 17.38 -6.23
CA SER A 312 -10.04 18.12 -4.96
C SER A 312 -10.89 17.40 -3.90
N SER A 313 -11.24 16.13 -4.14
CA SER A 313 -12.16 15.33 -3.32
C SER A 313 -11.50 14.14 -2.61
N ARG A 314 -10.24 13.80 -2.92
CA ARG A 314 -9.55 12.61 -2.42
C ARG A 314 -8.14 12.84 -1.87
N GLY A 315 -7.68 14.08 -1.90
CA GLY A 315 -6.47 14.53 -1.22
C GLY A 315 -6.61 16.00 -0.84
N ASP A 316 -6.20 16.34 0.37
CA ASP A 316 -6.12 17.72 0.83
C ASP A 316 -5.42 18.59 -0.25
N PRO A 317 -6.04 19.69 -0.72
CA PRO A 317 -5.46 20.60 -1.72
C PRO A 317 -4.12 21.24 -1.28
N GLY A 318 -3.63 20.93 -0.07
CA GLY A 318 -2.30 21.25 0.46
C GLY A 318 -1.20 20.18 0.34
N ILE A 319 -1.44 18.96 -0.18
CA ILE A 319 -0.35 17.96 -0.32
C ILE A 319 0.37 18.11 -1.67
N THR A 320 1.39 18.96 -1.61
CA THR A 320 2.53 19.32 -2.49
C THR A 320 2.95 18.51 -3.74
N GLY A 321 2.29 17.44 -4.20
CA GLY A 321 2.76 16.77 -5.41
C GLY A 321 4.13 16.14 -5.31
N ILE A 322 4.44 15.67 -4.11
CA ILE A 322 5.67 14.97 -3.74
C ILE A 322 5.46 13.46 -3.69
N ASP A 323 4.27 12.96 -4.04
CA ASP A 323 3.88 11.61 -3.71
C ASP A 323 4.45 10.57 -4.67
N ARG A 324 4.71 9.43 -4.06
CA ARG A 324 5.20 8.23 -4.70
C ARG A 324 4.00 7.43 -5.19
N ILE A 325 4.21 6.62 -6.22
CA ILE A 325 3.26 5.59 -6.63
C ILE A 325 3.68 4.25 -6.01
N ALA A 326 2.74 3.34 -5.82
CA ALA A 326 3.09 1.97 -5.48
C ALA A 326 3.57 1.25 -6.75
N THR A 327 4.75 0.64 -6.69
CA THR A 327 5.29 -0.24 -7.76
C THR A 327 5.92 -1.48 -7.11
N VAL A 328 5.50 -2.67 -7.56
CA VAL A 328 5.99 -3.96 -7.04
C VAL A 328 6.34 -4.87 -8.20
N PHE A 329 7.52 -5.48 -8.15
CA PHE A 329 7.93 -6.58 -9.02
C PHE A 329 7.84 -7.89 -8.24
N TYR A 330 7.24 -8.92 -8.81
CA TYR A 330 7.00 -10.20 -8.14
C TYR A 330 7.06 -11.34 -9.16
N GLY A 331 7.75 -12.43 -8.86
CA GLY A 331 7.85 -13.57 -9.77
C GLY A 331 9.12 -14.37 -9.59
N ALA A 332 9.39 -15.27 -10.52
CA ALA A 332 10.61 -16.07 -10.51
C ALA A 332 11.84 -15.17 -10.58
N ASN A 333 12.89 -15.55 -9.85
CA ASN A 333 14.19 -14.87 -9.79
C ASN A 333 14.17 -13.43 -9.22
N VAL A 334 13.00 -12.90 -8.83
CA VAL A 334 12.92 -11.62 -8.12
C VAL A 334 13.47 -11.79 -6.71
N VAL A 335 14.38 -10.91 -6.31
CA VAL A 335 14.93 -10.79 -4.96
C VAL A 335 13.97 -9.94 -4.12
N PRO A 336 13.25 -10.55 -3.15
CA PRO A 336 12.31 -9.82 -2.33
C PRO A 336 13.01 -8.77 -1.46
N GLY A 337 12.39 -7.61 -1.30
CA GLY A 337 12.91 -6.54 -0.45
C GLY A 337 12.39 -5.17 -0.83
N ALA A 338 12.84 -4.16 -0.08
CA ALA A 338 12.55 -2.77 -0.39
C ALA A 338 13.72 -2.11 -1.13
N TYR A 339 13.36 -1.35 -2.15
CA TYR A 339 14.28 -0.63 -3.02
C TYR A 339 13.87 0.84 -2.99
N ASP A 340 14.77 1.70 -2.49
CA ASP A 340 14.53 3.14 -2.29
C ASP A 340 15.09 4.01 -3.42
N GLU A 341 15.64 3.38 -4.46
CA GLU A 341 16.12 4.08 -5.63
C GLU A 341 14.99 4.90 -6.29
N PRO A 342 15.24 6.15 -6.71
CA PRO A 342 14.20 6.98 -7.31
C PRO A 342 13.87 6.50 -8.72
N ILE A 343 12.72 5.84 -8.90
CA ILE A 343 12.28 5.32 -10.21
C ILE A 343 10.99 5.99 -10.69
N ASP A 344 10.69 5.86 -11.97
CA ASP A 344 9.38 6.13 -12.56
C ASP A 344 8.99 5.11 -13.65
N HIS A 345 7.94 5.43 -14.41
CA HIS A 345 7.47 4.58 -15.52
C HIS A 345 8.54 4.26 -16.57
N LEU A 346 9.52 5.13 -16.82
CA LEU A 346 10.60 4.87 -17.78
C LEU A 346 11.55 3.80 -17.25
N ASN A 347 11.72 3.70 -15.94
CA ASN A 347 12.52 2.64 -15.33
C ASN A 347 11.82 1.28 -15.42
N VAL A 348 10.49 1.25 -15.26
CA VAL A 348 9.69 0.03 -15.51
C VAL A 348 9.80 -0.37 -16.98
N LEU A 349 9.57 0.56 -17.91
CA LEU A 349 9.70 0.33 -19.36
C LEU A 349 11.08 -0.21 -19.73
N SER A 350 12.14 0.48 -19.29
CA SER A 350 13.50 0.09 -19.63
C SER A 350 13.92 -1.23 -19.00
N THR A 351 13.44 -1.57 -17.80
CA THR A 351 13.68 -2.89 -17.20
C THR A 351 13.11 -4.00 -18.08
N VAL A 352 11.87 -3.84 -18.57
CA VAL A 352 11.25 -4.84 -19.46
C VAL A 352 11.99 -4.93 -20.80
N LEU A 353 12.37 -3.79 -21.39
CA LEU A 353 13.14 -3.79 -22.63
C LEU A 353 14.53 -4.45 -22.46
N ASP A 354 15.17 -4.26 -21.30
CA ASP A 354 16.51 -4.76 -21.03
C ASP A 354 16.56 -6.27 -20.82
N VAL A 355 15.61 -6.84 -20.04
CA VAL A 355 15.53 -8.30 -19.86
C VAL A 355 15.24 -9.06 -21.16
N TYR A 356 14.74 -8.38 -22.19
CA TYR A 356 14.56 -8.91 -23.54
C TYR A 356 15.63 -8.49 -24.54
N GLY A 357 16.65 -7.72 -24.11
CA GLY A 357 17.78 -7.32 -24.94
C GLY A 357 17.44 -6.33 -26.05
N VAL A 358 16.36 -5.55 -25.90
CA VAL A 358 15.88 -4.58 -26.91
C VAL A 358 16.00 -3.12 -26.47
N LEU A 359 16.52 -2.85 -25.26
CA LEU A 359 16.63 -1.49 -24.72
C LEU A 359 17.53 -0.57 -25.56
N ASP A 360 18.68 -1.06 -26.02
CA ASP A 360 19.60 -0.24 -26.80
C ASP A 360 19.02 0.17 -28.16
N THR A 361 18.38 -0.78 -28.86
CA THR A 361 17.66 -0.49 -30.10
C THR A 361 16.50 0.47 -29.85
N PHE A 362 15.73 0.28 -28.77
CA PHE A 362 14.67 1.20 -28.39
C PHE A 362 15.20 2.62 -28.15
N LYS A 363 16.33 2.78 -27.43
CA LYS A 363 16.97 4.09 -27.20
C LYS A 363 17.44 4.76 -28.49
N GLN A 364 17.97 3.99 -29.44
CA GLN A 364 18.37 4.51 -30.76
C GLN A 364 17.15 5.01 -31.54
N ASP A 365 16.09 4.20 -31.60
CA ASP A 365 14.83 4.54 -32.25
C ASP A 365 14.18 5.76 -31.57
N PHE A 366 14.23 5.84 -30.25
CA PHE A 366 13.73 6.96 -29.45
C PHE A 366 14.47 8.26 -29.77
N ALA A 367 15.81 8.22 -29.77
CA ALA A 367 16.64 9.36 -30.15
C ALA A 367 16.36 9.82 -31.59
N ALA A 368 16.13 8.88 -32.52
CA ALA A 368 15.76 9.21 -33.89
C ALA A 368 14.37 9.84 -34.01
N ALA A 369 13.41 9.46 -33.15
CA ALA A 369 12.05 9.98 -33.17
C ALA A 369 11.93 11.37 -32.54
N TYR A 370 12.65 11.65 -31.46
CA TYR A 370 12.47 12.88 -30.66
C TYR A 370 13.65 13.86 -30.72
N GLY A 371 14.77 13.46 -31.32
CA GLY A 371 15.96 14.30 -31.47
C GLY A 371 16.56 14.77 -30.14
N ASN A 372 17.28 15.91 -30.19
CA ASN A 372 18.00 16.48 -29.04
C ASN A 372 17.19 17.57 -28.32
N THR A 373 15.92 17.30 -28.01
CA THR A 373 15.16 18.21 -27.14
C THR A 373 15.57 18.01 -25.69
N ALA A 374 15.40 19.03 -24.84
CA ALA A 374 15.69 18.92 -23.42
C ALA A 374 14.84 17.83 -22.73
N GLU A 375 13.59 17.65 -23.18
CA GLU A 375 12.70 16.59 -22.70
C GLU A 375 13.18 15.20 -23.13
N ALA A 376 13.47 15.01 -24.43
CA ALA A 376 14.00 13.74 -24.92
C ALA A 376 15.35 13.37 -24.26
N GLY A 377 16.19 14.37 -23.98
CA GLY A 377 17.45 14.18 -23.24
C GLY A 377 17.22 13.66 -21.82
N ARG A 378 16.25 14.23 -21.07
CA ARG A 378 15.85 13.73 -19.74
C ARG A 378 15.31 12.31 -19.80
N GLN A 379 14.38 12.06 -20.72
CA GLN A 379 13.77 10.74 -20.91
C GLN A 379 14.82 9.68 -21.26
N THR A 380 15.73 9.99 -22.19
CA THR A 380 16.84 9.10 -22.58
C THR A 380 17.75 8.76 -21.39
N ALA A 381 18.11 9.77 -20.58
CA ALA A 381 18.91 9.57 -19.39
C ALA A 381 18.18 8.73 -18.32
N ASN A 382 16.85 8.81 -18.27
CA ASN A 382 16.03 8.10 -17.30
C ASN A 382 15.59 6.69 -17.74
N LEU A 383 15.81 6.31 -19.01
CA LEU A 383 15.65 4.92 -19.49
C LEU A 383 16.78 4.02 -18.94
N ARG A 384 16.82 3.86 -17.62
CA ARG A 384 17.73 2.99 -16.87
C ARG A 384 16.93 1.85 -16.23
N SER A 385 17.39 0.61 -16.45
CA SER A 385 16.77 -0.59 -15.92
C SER A 385 17.05 -0.77 -14.41
N ILE A 386 16.20 -1.57 -13.77
CA ILE A 386 16.19 -1.87 -12.34
C ILE A 386 16.62 -3.33 -12.16
N LEU A 387 17.84 -3.69 -12.60
CA LEU A 387 18.30 -5.09 -12.61
C LEU A 387 18.70 -5.64 -11.23
N ASP A 388 18.82 -4.76 -10.22
CA ASP A 388 19.10 -5.15 -8.83
C ASP A 388 18.01 -6.07 -8.26
N ILE A 389 16.77 -5.98 -8.77
CA ILE A 389 15.66 -6.87 -8.38
C ILE A 389 15.91 -8.33 -8.77
N PHE A 390 16.90 -8.61 -9.61
CA PHE A 390 17.32 -9.97 -9.97
C PHE A 390 18.69 -10.33 -9.37
N GLY A 391 19.24 -9.47 -8.50
CA GLY A 391 20.61 -9.60 -8.00
C GLY A 391 21.68 -9.32 -9.06
N ALA A 392 21.34 -8.61 -10.14
CA ALA A 392 22.17 -8.45 -11.35
C ALA A 392 22.63 -7.00 -11.65
N GLY A 393 22.68 -6.11 -10.65
CA GLY A 393 23.16 -4.73 -10.82
C GLY A 393 24.20 -4.29 -9.78
N PRO A 394 24.66 -3.02 -9.83
CA PRO A 394 25.65 -2.49 -8.90
C PRO A 394 25.06 -2.42 -7.49
N ALA A 395 25.31 -3.47 -6.69
CA ALA A 395 24.93 -3.67 -5.29
C ALA A 395 24.30 -2.46 -4.57
N LEU A 396 23.02 -2.20 -4.84
CA LEU A 396 22.11 -1.63 -3.88
C LEU A 396 21.39 -2.83 -3.25
N LEU A 397 21.90 -3.23 -2.09
CA LEU A 397 21.30 -4.28 -1.28
C LEU A 397 19.83 -3.91 -1.08
N ALA A 398 18.91 -4.83 -1.41
CA ALA A 398 17.56 -4.81 -0.90
C ALA A 398 17.62 -4.39 0.57
N GLN A 399 17.10 -3.19 0.88
CA GLN A 399 17.13 -2.70 2.24
C GLN A 399 16.11 -3.51 3.01
N SER A 400 16.51 -4.12 4.13
CA SER A 400 15.56 -4.69 5.07
C SER A 400 14.67 -3.55 5.56
N GLU A 401 13.37 -3.58 5.28
CA GLU A 401 12.43 -2.57 5.80
C GLU A 401 12.56 -2.53 7.34
N PRO A 402 12.61 -1.34 7.96
CA PRO A 402 12.31 -1.26 9.37
C PRO A 402 10.86 -1.72 9.57
N PRO A 403 10.56 -2.56 10.57
CA PRO A 403 9.21 -3.03 10.81
C PRO A 403 8.27 -1.83 11.09
N TYR A 404 7.00 -1.94 10.68
CA TYR A 404 5.98 -0.90 10.87
C TYR A 404 5.98 -0.42 12.33
N THR A 405 5.97 0.90 12.53
CA THR A 405 5.84 1.48 13.87
C THR A 405 4.49 1.09 14.46
N THR A 406 4.51 0.55 15.67
CA THR A 406 3.32 0.12 16.40
C THR A 406 3.04 1.03 17.58
N ALA A 407 1.78 1.11 17.99
CA ALA A 407 1.38 1.74 19.25
C ALA A 407 0.59 0.76 20.10
N THR A 408 0.91 0.69 21.40
CA THR A 408 0.14 -0.09 22.38
C THR A 408 -0.57 0.86 23.32
N ILE A 409 -1.90 0.77 23.38
CA ILE A 409 -2.74 1.53 24.31
C ILE A 409 -3.29 0.56 25.35
N LEU A 410 -3.20 0.92 26.62
CA LEU A 410 -3.67 0.10 27.74
C LEU A 410 -4.89 0.74 28.42
N THR A 411 -5.93 -0.05 28.65
CA THR A 411 -7.13 0.33 29.42
C THR A 411 -7.42 -0.67 30.54
N THR A 412 -8.25 -0.28 31.51
CA THR A 412 -8.68 -1.13 32.64
C THR A 412 -10.21 -1.19 32.71
N SER A 413 -10.76 -2.29 33.22
CA SER A 413 -12.20 -2.46 33.48
C SER A 413 -12.74 -1.55 34.60
N GLY A 414 -11.86 -0.91 35.38
CA GLY A 414 -12.23 0.11 36.36
C GLY A 414 -11.13 0.45 37.36
N SER A 415 -11.02 1.72 37.74
CA SER A 415 -10.12 2.21 38.79
C SER A 415 -10.81 3.37 39.52
N PRO A 416 -10.98 3.34 40.86
CA PRO A 416 -10.52 2.30 41.79
C PRO A 416 -11.33 0.99 41.75
N ALA A 417 -10.70 -0.14 42.09
CA ALA A 417 -11.35 -1.44 42.33
C ALA A 417 -11.22 -1.87 43.81
N LEU A 418 -12.01 -2.85 44.26
CA LEU A 418 -11.91 -3.37 45.64
C LEU A 418 -10.94 -4.56 45.71
N ALA A 419 -10.22 -4.69 46.83
CA ALA A 419 -9.32 -5.82 47.06
C ALA A 419 -10.04 -7.18 46.88
N GLY A 420 -9.44 -8.08 46.11
CA GLY A 420 -10.00 -9.39 45.79
C GLY A 420 -11.03 -9.41 44.65
N THR A 421 -11.39 -8.26 44.07
CA THR A 421 -12.23 -8.22 42.86
C THR A 421 -11.39 -8.36 41.60
N ALA A 422 -11.95 -9.00 40.57
CA ALA A 422 -11.27 -9.17 39.29
C ALA A 422 -11.23 -7.84 38.52
N VAL A 423 -10.04 -7.48 38.03
CA VAL A 423 -9.78 -6.34 37.15
C VAL A 423 -9.24 -6.87 35.84
N THR A 424 -9.77 -6.40 34.71
CA THR A 424 -9.31 -6.76 33.36
C THR A 424 -8.57 -5.59 32.74
N PHE A 425 -7.33 -5.83 32.33
CA PHE A 425 -6.53 -4.92 31.53
C PHE A 425 -6.59 -5.32 30.06
N THR A 426 -6.88 -4.36 29.18
CA THR A 426 -6.96 -4.60 27.74
C THR A 426 -5.90 -3.76 27.03
N ALA A 427 -5.00 -4.43 26.32
CA ALA A 427 -4.05 -3.81 25.44
C ALA A 427 -4.59 -3.81 24.01
N THR A 428 -4.59 -2.64 23.35
CA THR A 428 -4.89 -2.48 21.93
C THR A 428 -3.58 -2.16 21.21
N VAL A 429 -3.19 -3.00 20.27
CA VAL A 429 -1.99 -2.84 19.44
C VAL A 429 -2.42 -2.41 18.05
N THR A 430 -1.96 -1.24 17.61
CA THR A 430 -2.09 -0.79 16.22
C THR A 430 -0.79 -1.05 15.46
N GLY A 431 -0.91 -1.55 14.23
CA GLY A 431 0.20 -1.93 13.36
C GLY A 431 -0.30 -2.45 12.01
N SER A 432 0.56 -3.03 11.19
CA SER A 432 0.18 -3.73 9.96
C SER A 432 -0.21 -5.18 10.27
N ALA A 433 -1.51 -5.43 10.38
CA ALA A 433 -2.09 -6.73 10.75
C ALA A 433 -1.32 -7.48 11.86
N PRO A 434 -1.09 -6.86 13.04
CA PRO A 434 -0.15 -7.37 14.03
C PRO A 434 -0.52 -8.78 14.53
N THR A 435 0.50 -9.61 14.72
CA THR A 435 0.40 -11.01 15.17
C THR A 435 1.25 -11.23 16.44
N GLY A 436 1.16 -12.39 17.09
CA GLY A 436 1.93 -12.65 18.31
C GLY A 436 1.18 -12.26 19.59
N SER A 437 1.88 -11.72 20.58
CA SER A 437 1.39 -11.61 21.96
C SER A 437 1.79 -10.32 22.69
N VAL A 438 1.05 -10.01 23.75
CA VAL A 438 1.31 -8.92 24.70
C VAL A 438 1.62 -9.49 26.09
N SER A 439 2.58 -8.89 26.79
CA SER A 439 2.88 -9.15 28.20
C SER A 439 2.39 -7.99 29.07
N PHE A 440 1.72 -8.28 30.19
CA PHE A 440 1.26 -7.30 31.16
C PHE A 440 2.14 -7.34 32.42
N ALA A 441 2.56 -6.17 32.92
CA ALA A 441 3.47 -6.07 34.06
C ALA A 441 3.08 -4.96 35.04
N GLU A 442 3.31 -5.22 36.32
CA GLU A 442 3.26 -4.25 37.41
C GLU A 442 4.68 -3.76 37.73
N SER A 443 4.95 -2.46 37.53
CA SER A 443 6.26 -1.85 37.78
C SER A 443 7.43 -2.64 37.16
N GLY A 444 7.21 -3.22 35.96
CA GLY A 444 8.16 -4.06 35.24
C GLY A 444 8.15 -5.55 35.61
N THR A 445 7.42 -5.97 36.64
CA THR A 445 7.27 -7.38 37.03
C THR A 445 6.03 -7.98 36.35
N PRO A 446 6.15 -9.08 35.58
CA PRO A 446 5.00 -9.69 34.91
C PRO A 446 3.87 -10.07 35.88
N LEU A 447 2.64 -9.76 35.51
CA LEU A 447 1.46 -10.25 36.22
C LEU A 447 1.32 -11.76 36.00
N SER A 448 1.04 -12.50 37.07
CA SER A 448 0.91 -13.96 37.03
C SER A 448 -0.13 -14.39 35.98
N GLY A 449 0.27 -15.25 35.04
CA GLY A 449 -0.58 -15.75 33.96
C GLY A 449 -0.76 -14.80 32.76
N CYS A 450 -0.14 -13.62 32.77
CA CYS A 450 -0.30 -12.61 31.72
C CYS A 450 1.02 -12.23 31.03
N ASN A 451 2.00 -13.13 31.04
CA ASN A 451 3.30 -12.96 30.40
C ASN A 451 3.27 -13.18 28.88
N VAL A 452 2.30 -13.95 28.36
CA VAL A 452 2.12 -14.21 26.92
C VAL A 452 0.63 -14.30 26.61
N VAL A 453 -0.01 -13.16 26.33
CA VAL A 453 -1.43 -13.10 25.95
C VAL A 453 -1.53 -12.85 24.45
N ALA A 454 -2.08 -13.81 23.70
CA ALA A 454 -2.19 -13.71 22.25
C ALA A 454 -3.07 -12.53 21.80
N LEU A 455 -2.67 -11.87 20.72
CA LEU A 455 -3.51 -10.90 20.03
C LEU A 455 -4.69 -11.61 19.35
N THR A 456 -5.88 -11.04 19.50
CA THR A 456 -7.12 -11.54 18.90
C THR A 456 -7.79 -10.45 18.06
N GLY A 457 -8.62 -10.86 17.10
CA GLY A 457 -9.25 -9.96 16.12
C GLY A 457 -8.57 -9.96 14.74
N SER A 458 -9.02 -9.07 13.87
CA SER A 458 -8.59 -8.94 12.46
C SER A 458 -8.23 -7.50 12.11
N GLY A 459 -7.45 -7.31 11.03
CA GLY A 459 -7.03 -5.97 10.58
C GLY A 459 -5.89 -5.37 11.41
N ASN A 460 -5.71 -4.05 11.27
CA ASN A 460 -4.56 -3.28 11.76
C ASN A 460 -4.64 -2.84 13.23
N SER A 461 -5.69 -3.26 13.94
CA SER A 461 -5.87 -3.01 15.36
C SER A 461 -6.36 -4.28 16.02
N LYS A 462 -5.57 -4.83 16.95
CA LYS A 462 -5.87 -6.09 17.63
C LYS A 462 -5.72 -5.95 19.13
N THR A 463 -6.38 -6.83 19.88
CA THR A 463 -6.44 -6.73 21.34
C THR A 463 -5.94 -7.99 22.04
N ALA A 464 -5.37 -7.77 23.22
CA ALA A 464 -5.03 -8.81 24.20
C ALA A 464 -5.59 -8.38 25.57
N ALA A 465 -6.14 -9.32 26.35
CA ALA A 465 -6.77 -9.03 27.63
C ALA A 465 -6.22 -9.91 28.76
N CYS A 466 -5.87 -9.30 29.89
CA CYS A 466 -5.39 -9.96 31.10
C CYS A 466 -6.32 -9.66 32.28
N THR A 467 -6.77 -10.68 33.00
CA THR A 467 -7.64 -10.50 34.19
C THR A 467 -6.92 -10.98 35.45
N THR A 468 -6.93 -10.17 36.51
CA THR A 468 -6.34 -10.53 37.81
C THR A 468 -7.19 -10.02 38.99
N SER A 469 -7.18 -10.75 40.10
CA SER A 469 -7.78 -10.35 41.38
C SER A 469 -6.76 -10.28 42.52
N SER A 470 -5.47 -10.44 42.21
CA SER A 470 -4.40 -10.61 43.21
C SER A 470 -3.68 -9.31 43.60
N LEU A 471 -4.06 -8.16 43.04
CA LEU A 471 -3.45 -6.87 43.38
C LEU A 471 -3.76 -6.51 44.84
N ALA A 472 -2.73 -6.14 45.58
CA ALA A 472 -2.85 -5.73 46.99
C ALA A 472 -3.58 -4.37 47.11
N VAL A 473 -3.93 -3.96 48.33
CA VAL A 473 -4.45 -2.59 48.55
C VAL A 473 -3.34 -1.58 48.27
N GLY A 474 -3.61 -0.59 47.42
CA GLY A 474 -2.64 0.43 47.04
C GLY A 474 -2.81 0.91 45.59
N THR A 475 -1.84 1.70 45.13
CA THR A 475 -1.76 2.17 43.73
C THR A 475 -0.69 1.35 43.00
N HIS A 476 -1.08 0.73 41.89
CA HIS A 476 -0.25 -0.14 41.06
C HIS A 476 0.01 0.52 39.70
N SER A 477 1.26 0.48 39.24
CA SER A 477 1.66 0.98 37.93
C SER A 477 1.68 -0.16 36.92
N ILE A 478 0.70 -0.21 36.03
CA ILE A 478 0.50 -1.33 35.09
C ILE A 478 0.90 -0.90 33.67
N SER A 479 1.61 -1.77 32.96
CA SER A 479 2.02 -1.55 31.57
C SER A 479 1.77 -2.81 30.73
N ALA A 480 1.63 -2.61 29.42
CA ALA A 480 1.49 -3.67 28.44
C ALA A 480 2.54 -3.53 27.33
N SER A 481 3.25 -4.62 27.04
CA SER A 481 4.33 -4.65 26.03
C SER A 481 4.01 -5.67 24.95
N TYR A 482 3.95 -5.19 23.71
CA TYR A 482 3.87 -5.99 22.49
C TYR A 482 5.27 -6.33 22.00
N SER A 483 5.54 -7.60 21.72
CA SER A 483 6.88 -8.09 21.35
C SER A 483 7.33 -7.78 19.92
N GLY A 484 6.41 -7.31 19.07
CA GLY A 484 6.65 -7.22 17.63
C GLY A 484 6.43 -8.55 16.90
N ASP A 485 6.46 -8.47 15.57
CA ASP A 485 6.49 -9.62 14.65
C ASP A 485 7.35 -9.30 13.41
N ALA A 486 7.33 -10.16 12.39
CA ALA A 486 8.13 -9.99 11.16
C ALA A 486 7.85 -8.68 10.42
N ASN A 487 6.66 -8.09 10.59
CA ASN A 487 6.24 -6.86 9.94
C ASN A 487 6.15 -5.68 10.90
N ASN A 488 6.03 -5.91 12.22
CA ASN A 488 5.66 -4.90 13.20
C ASN A 488 6.70 -4.75 14.31
N ALA A 489 7.07 -3.50 14.62
CA ALA A 489 8.01 -3.22 15.70
C ALA A 489 7.41 -3.59 17.07
N ALA A 490 8.28 -3.82 18.06
CA ALA A 490 7.84 -3.91 19.45
C ALA A 490 7.38 -2.54 19.97
N SER A 491 6.35 -2.52 20.80
CA SER A 491 5.83 -1.29 21.42
C SER A 491 5.38 -1.53 22.85
N THR A 492 5.43 -0.50 23.68
CA THR A 492 4.98 -0.56 25.08
C THR A 492 4.03 0.60 25.37
N SER A 493 2.98 0.33 26.13
CA SER A 493 2.02 1.36 26.53
C SER A 493 2.61 2.35 27.53
N ALA A 494 1.97 3.51 27.66
CA ALA A 494 2.13 4.32 28.87
C ALA A 494 1.70 3.51 30.10
N ALA A 495 2.29 3.84 31.26
CA ALA A 495 1.91 3.23 32.53
C ALA A 495 0.52 3.73 32.98
N LEU A 496 -0.36 2.79 33.32
CA LEU A 496 -1.70 3.01 33.84
C LEU A 496 -1.70 2.84 35.36
N ALA A 497 -2.23 3.84 36.08
CA ALA A 497 -2.38 3.78 37.54
C ALA A 497 -3.67 3.05 37.94
N GLN A 498 -3.54 1.81 38.41
CA GLN A 498 -4.65 1.03 38.97
C GLN A 498 -4.72 1.22 40.49
N VAL A 499 -5.83 1.75 41.00
CA VAL A 499 -6.04 1.90 42.44
C VAL A 499 -6.87 0.73 42.97
N ILE A 500 -6.42 0.10 44.06
CA ILE A 500 -7.13 -0.94 44.79
C ILE A 500 -7.43 -0.44 46.20
N ASN A 501 -8.72 -0.30 46.48
CA ASN A 501 -9.26 0.08 47.79
C ASN A 501 -9.45 -1.14 48.69
N PRO A 502 -9.36 -0.99 50.02
CA PRO A 502 -9.71 -2.06 50.96
C PRO A 502 -11.12 -2.60 50.71
N ALA A 503 -11.28 -3.92 50.78
CA ALA A 503 -12.61 -4.51 50.86
C ALA A 503 -13.30 -4.08 52.18
N PRO A 504 -14.62 -3.82 52.18
CA PRO A 504 -15.34 -3.54 53.41
C PRO A 504 -15.14 -4.67 54.43
N ALA A 505 -14.84 -4.33 55.68
CA ALA A 505 -14.77 -5.32 56.74
C ALA A 505 -16.16 -5.86 57.06
N ALA A 506 -16.28 -7.17 57.26
CA ALA A 506 -17.51 -7.77 57.75
C ALA A 506 -17.87 -7.21 59.14
N SER A 507 -19.13 -6.83 59.33
CA SER A 507 -19.68 -6.54 60.66
C SER A 507 -20.42 -7.77 61.20
N THR A 508 -20.35 -7.98 62.51
CA THR A 508 -21.15 -8.99 63.21
C THR A 508 -22.15 -8.29 64.11
N THR A 509 -23.41 -8.68 64.05
CA THR A 509 -24.46 -8.18 64.95
C THR A 509 -24.86 -9.30 65.90
N THR A 510 -24.66 -9.08 67.20
CA THR A 510 -25.14 -9.98 68.25
C THR A 510 -26.31 -9.33 68.98
N LEU A 511 -27.34 -10.12 69.34
CA LEU A 511 -28.51 -9.64 70.07
C LEU A 511 -28.60 -10.36 71.40
N THR A 512 -28.69 -9.62 72.49
CA THR A 512 -28.92 -10.18 73.83
C THR A 512 -30.24 -9.66 74.40
N SER A 513 -30.87 -10.47 75.25
CA SER A 513 -32.04 -10.07 76.03
C SER A 513 -31.64 -9.86 77.48
N SER A 514 -32.13 -8.80 78.11
CA SER A 514 -31.97 -8.54 79.54
C SER A 514 -32.64 -9.60 80.44
N ALA A 515 -33.61 -10.35 79.90
CA ALA A 515 -34.23 -11.49 80.56
C ALA A 515 -34.74 -12.50 79.51
N ASN A 516 -34.31 -13.76 79.62
CA ASN A 516 -34.88 -14.88 78.87
C ASN A 516 -34.70 -16.18 79.67
N PRO A 517 -35.77 -16.76 80.26
CA PRO A 517 -37.17 -16.33 80.17
C PRO A 517 -37.48 -15.04 80.95
N ALA A 518 -38.57 -14.36 80.60
CA ALA A 518 -39.05 -13.15 81.28
C ALA A 518 -40.48 -13.30 81.80
N ILE A 519 -40.83 -12.56 82.85
CA ILE A 519 -42.16 -12.58 83.48
C ILE A 519 -43.13 -11.67 82.69
N VAL A 520 -44.37 -12.13 82.48
CA VAL A 520 -45.43 -11.39 81.78
C VAL A 520 -45.66 -10.01 82.42
N GLY A 521 -45.69 -8.97 81.59
CA GLY A 521 -45.86 -7.57 82.01
C GLY A 521 -44.59 -6.84 82.43
N SER A 522 -43.46 -7.55 82.58
CA SER A 522 -42.15 -6.93 82.84
C SER A 522 -41.53 -6.38 81.55
N ALA A 523 -40.87 -5.23 81.66
CA ALA A 523 -40.13 -4.67 80.53
C ALA A 523 -38.89 -5.52 80.25
N VAL A 524 -38.75 -5.99 79.01
CA VAL A 524 -37.54 -6.67 78.52
C VAL A 524 -36.82 -5.73 77.57
N THR A 525 -35.58 -5.41 77.88
CA THR A 525 -34.68 -4.71 76.97
C THR A 525 -33.90 -5.72 76.14
N PHE A 526 -33.93 -5.56 74.82
CA PHE A 526 -33.03 -6.25 73.90
C PHE A 526 -31.89 -5.31 73.52
N THR A 527 -30.66 -5.79 73.59
CA THR A 527 -29.47 -5.02 73.23
C THR A 527 -28.83 -5.65 72.00
N ALA A 528 -28.88 -4.93 70.88
CA ALA A 528 -28.12 -5.28 69.69
C ALA A 528 -26.74 -4.62 69.76
N THR A 529 -25.69 -5.42 69.66
CA THR A 529 -24.30 -4.95 69.57
C THR A 529 -23.78 -5.23 68.18
N VAL A 530 -23.44 -4.19 67.43
CA VAL A 530 -22.83 -4.27 66.11
C VAL A 530 -21.32 -4.06 66.27
N ASN A 531 -20.54 -5.10 66.00
CA ASN A 531 -19.09 -5.02 65.98
C ASN A 531 -18.61 -4.97 64.53
N GLY A 532 -17.79 -3.98 64.18
CA GLY A 532 -17.08 -3.90 62.90
C GLY A 532 -15.66 -3.41 63.12
N ARG A 533 -14.72 -3.81 62.26
CA ARG A 533 -13.36 -3.25 62.25
C ARG A 533 -13.25 -2.24 61.11
N HIS A 534 -13.01 -0.97 61.43
CA HIS A 534 -12.66 0.04 60.42
C HIS A 534 -11.20 -0.16 59.98
N PRO A 535 -10.86 -0.23 58.68
CA PRO A 535 -9.47 -0.46 58.22
C PRO A 535 -8.50 0.70 58.51
N ALA A 536 -8.96 1.83 59.04
CA ALA A 536 -8.09 2.94 59.44
C ALA A 536 -8.47 3.50 60.81
N ALA A 537 -7.65 3.23 61.83
CA ALA A 537 -7.58 4.09 63.02
C ALA A 537 -6.21 3.96 63.67
N ARG A 538 -5.34 4.95 63.41
CA ARG A 538 -4.44 5.42 64.46
C ARG A 538 -5.32 5.89 65.63
N SER A 539 -4.97 5.40 66.81
CA SER A 539 -5.38 5.85 68.15
C SER A 539 -6.07 7.22 68.20
N THR A 540 -7.39 7.21 68.44
CA THR A 540 -8.10 7.84 69.59
C THR A 540 -9.60 7.54 69.45
N LEU A 541 -10.19 6.85 70.43
CA LEU A 541 -11.65 6.69 70.53
C LEU A 541 -12.24 7.95 71.18
N PRO A 542 -13.28 8.60 70.63
CA PRO A 542 -14.21 9.36 71.44
C PRO A 542 -15.23 8.38 72.04
N THR A 543 -15.39 8.44 73.35
CA THR A 543 -16.47 7.76 74.08
C THR A 543 -17.81 8.27 73.56
N VAL A 544 -18.54 7.47 72.79
CA VAL A 544 -19.94 7.77 72.44
C VAL A 544 -20.81 7.36 73.62
N ALA A 545 -21.47 8.33 74.24
CA ALA A 545 -22.45 8.10 75.30
C ALA A 545 -23.65 7.30 74.78
N PRO A 546 -24.28 6.43 75.59
CA PRO A 546 -25.42 5.63 75.15
C PRO A 546 -26.63 6.54 74.85
N ALA A 547 -27.17 6.44 73.64
CA ALA A 547 -28.46 7.04 73.31
C ALA A 547 -29.58 6.21 73.95
N SER A 548 -30.29 6.79 74.92
CA SER A 548 -31.50 6.20 75.48
C SER A 548 -32.63 6.28 74.44
N LEU A 549 -33.02 5.15 73.85
CA LEU A 549 -34.31 5.04 73.19
C LEU A 549 -35.40 5.02 74.27
N ALA A 550 -36.17 6.09 74.37
CA ALA A 550 -37.38 6.12 75.18
C ALA A 550 -38.40 5.12 74.60
N ALA A 551 -38.76 4.11 75.41
CA ALA A 551 -39.81 3.17 75.08
C ALA A 551 -41.16 3.91 74.94
N ARG A 552 -41.76 3.89 73.75
CA ARG A 552 -43.20 4.14 73.61
C ARG A 552 -43.94 2.94 74.19
N ARG A 553 -44.81 3.20 75.16
CA ARG A 553 -45.78 2.23 75.67
C ARG A 553 -46.66 1.75 74.51
N TRP A 554 -46.63 0.46 74.22
CA TRP A 554 -47.76 -0.21 73.61
C TRP A 554 -48.76 -0.54 74.73
N ARG A 555 -49.99 -0.04 74.59
CA ARG A 555 -51.16 -0.64 75.25
C ARG A 555 -51.67 -1.77 74.38
#